data_AF-L1QBP8-F1
#
_entry.id   AF-L1QBP8-F1
#
_cell.length_a   1.000
_cell.length_b   1.000
_cell.length_c   1.000
_cell.angle_alpha   90.00
_cell.angle_beta   90.00
_cell.angle_gamma   90.00
#
_symmetry.space_group_name_H-M   'P 1'
#
loop_
_entity.id
_entity.type
_entity.pdbx_description
1 polymer ?
#
loop_
_entity_poly.entity_id
_entity_poly.type
_entity_poly.pdbx_seq_one_letter_code
_entity_poly.pdbx_strand_id
1 'polypeptide(L)' 'MENEYDVSSKVFKALSDSNRIKIIKLLSSEEQCACKLLEHFNLTQPTLSHHMKVLIDCGLVISRKKGTWNYYS' A
#
# COMPACT_ATOMS: atom_id res chain seq x y z
N MET A 1 16.23 -20.09 -3.06
CA MET A 1 14.76 -20.14 -3.25
C MET A 1 14.18 -19.58 -1.97
N GLU A 2 13.44 -18.47 -2.03
CA GLU A 2 12.76 -17.95 -0.82
C GLU A 2 11.76 -19.01 -0.35
N ASN A 3 11.72 -19.27 0.96
CA ASN A 3 10.77 -20.24 1.53
C ASN A 3 9.35 -19.71 1.34
N GLU A 4 8.42 -20.56 0.89
CA GLU A 4 6.99 -20.24 0.75
C GLU A 4 6.43 -19.54 2.01
N TYR A 5 6.80 -20.06 3.19
CA TYR A 5 6.34 -19.51 4.47
C TYR A 5 6.90 -18.11 4.75
N ASP A 6 8.09 -17.76 4.23
CA ASP A 6 8.66 -16.42 4.39
C ASP A 6 7.87 -15.39 3.57
N VAL A 7 7.43 -15.77 2.37
CA VAL A 7 6.57 -14.93 1.52
C VAL A 7 5.21 -14.74 2.18
N SER A 8 4.57 -15.82 2.63
CA SER A 8 3.28 -15.73 3.34
C SER A 8 3.38 -14.91 4.62
N SER A 9 4.47 -15.07 5.39
CA SER A 9 4.72 -14.30 6.61
C SER A 9 4.80 -12.80 6.33
N LYS A 10 5.50 -12.37 5.27
CA LYS A 10 5.56 -10.97 4.84
C LYS A 10 4.17 -10.42 4.48
N VAL A 11 3.39 -11.17 3.70
CA VAL A 11 2.02 -10.79 3.33
C VAL A 11 1.12 -10.66 4.56
N PHE A 12 1.14 -11.64 5.46
CA PHE A 12 0.34 -11.58 6.69
C PHE A 12 0.77 -10.44 7.60
N LYS A 13 2.07 -10.15 7.69
CA LYS A 13 2.58 -8.99 8.42
C LYS A 13 2.15 -7.66 7.78
N ALA A 14 2.08 -7.60 6.46
CA ALA A 14 1.52 -6.46 5.76
C ALA A 14 0.02 -6.30 6.06
N LEU A 15 -0.74 -7.39 6.08
CA LEU A 15 -2.18 -7.39 6.37
C LEU A 15 -2.52 -7.18 7.85
N SER A 16 -1.57 -7.31 8.78
CA SER A 16 -1.84 -7.14 10.23
C SER A 16 -1.94 -5.69 10.71
N ASP A 17 -1.96 -4.71 9.81
CA ASP A 17 -1.98 -3.28 10.13
C ASP A 17 -3.26 -2.63 9.59
N SER A 18 -3.98 -1.95 10.47
CA SER A 18 -5.29 -1.40 10.17
C SER A 18 -5.25 -0.31 9.09
N ASN A 19 -4.19 0.50 9.04
CA ASN A 19 -4.04 1.51 7.98
C ASN A 19 -3.80 0.84 6.62
N ARG A 20 -2.98 -0.22 6.58
CA ARG A 20 -2.75 -1.00 5.35
C ARG A 20 -4.02 -1.70 4.87
N ILE A 21 -4.82 -2.30 5.75
CA ILE A 21 -6.12 -2.86 5.38
C ILE A 21 -7.04 -1.77 4.80
N LYS A 22 -7.08 -0.59 5.43
CA LYS A 22 -7.90 0.53 4.94
C LYS A 22 -7.43 1.02 3.57
N ILE A 23 -6.12 1.09 3.34
CA ILE A 23 -5.53 1.41 2.01
C ILE A 23 -6.03 0.42 0.96
N ILE A 24 -5.86 -0.89 1.21
CA ILE A 24 -6.29 -1.94 0.27
C ILE A 24 -7.79 -1.83 0.00
N LYS A 25 -8.60 -1.55 1.03
CA LYS A 25 -10.04 -1.38 0.86
C LYS A 25 -10.40 -0.18 -0.03
N LEU A 26 -9.74 0.96 0.15
CA LEU A 26 -9.96 2.15 -0.70
C LEU A 26 -9.55 1.86 -2.15
N LEU A 27 -8.40 1.24 -2.36
CA LEU A 27 -7.87 0.90 -3.69
C LEU A 27 -8.64 -0.20 -4.41
N SER A 28 -9.33 -1.08 -3.68
CA SER A 28 -10.17 -2.13 -4.27
C SER A 28 -11.34 -1.60 -5.11
N SER A 29 -11.71 -0.32 -4.95
CA SER A 29 -12.80 0.32 -5.69
C SER A 29 -12.29 1.12 -6.89
N GLU A 30 -11.19 1.86 -6.71
CA GLU A 30 -10.61 2.71 -7.75
C GLU A 30 -9.13 3.00 -7.51
N GLU A 31 -8.40 3.27 -8.59
CA GLU A 31 -7.03 3.78 -8.52
C GLU A 31 -7.01 5.19 -7.91
N GLN A 32 -6.16 5.44 -6.92
CA GLN A 32 -6.07 6.74 -6.26
C GLN A 32 -4.63 7.29 -6.21
N CYS A 33 -4.48 8.61 -6.30
CA CYS A 33 -3.18 9.26 -6.05
C CYS A 33 -2.81 9.21 -4.57
N ALA A 34 -1.50 9.26 -4.28
CA ALA A 34 -0.99 9.38 -2.91
C ALA A 34 -1.66 10.53 -2.12
N CYS A 35 -1.89 11.65 -2.79
CA CYS A 35 -2.57 12.83 -2.25
C CYS A 35 -3.98 12.51 -1.72
N LYS A 36 -4.80 11.87 -2.55
CA LYS A 36 -6.19 11.53 -2.25
C LYS A 36 -6.28 10.47 -1.18
N LEU A 37 -5.37 9.50 -1.19
CA LEU A 37 -5.29 8.53 -0.10
C LEU A 37 -5.00 9.21 1.22
N LEU A 38 -4.04 10.14 1.28
CA LEU A 38 -3.67 10.83 2.51
C LEU A 38 -4.85 11.57 3.17
N GLU A 39 -5.80 12.09 2.40
CA GLU A 39 -7.03 12.74 2.90
C GLU A 39 -7.90 11.79 3.77
N HIS A 40 -7.75 10.46 3.62
CA HIS A 40 -8.50 9.46 4.39
C HIS A 40 -7.83 9.05 5.71
N PHE A 41 -6.65 9.59 6.01
CA PHE A 41 -5.84 9.17 7.16
C PHE A 41 -5.35 10.36 7.97
N ASN A 42 -5.24 10.17 9.29
CA ASN A 42 -4.51 11.09 10.14
C ASN A 42 -3.02 10.69 10.20
N LEU A 43 -2.36 10.69 9.04
CA LEU A 43 -0.97 10.24 8.88
C LEU A 43 -0.14 11.31 8.17
N THR A 44 1.17 11.24 8.36
CA THR A 44 2.11 12.04 7.58
C THR A 44 2.40 11.38 6.23
N GLN A 45 2.78 12.17 5.23
CA GLN A 45 3.17 11.66 3.91
C GLN A 45 4.29 10.60 3.98
N PRO A 46 5.36 10.74 4.79
CA PRO A 46 6.37 9.69 4.94
C PRO A 46 5.79 8.37 5.46
N THR A 47 4.82 8.43 6.38
CA THR A 47 4.17 7.23 6.95
C THR A 47 3.32 6.53 5.89
N LEU A 48 2.55 7.29 5.11
CA LEU A 48 1.79 6.73 3.99
C LEU A 48 2.71 6.09 2.95
N SER A 49 3.81 6.76 2.58
CA SER A 49 4.80 6.22 1.65
C SER A 49 5.43 4.92 2.16
N HIS A 50 5.68 4.81 3.48
CA HIS A 50 6.16 3.58 4.08
C HIS A 50 5.14 2.44 3.95
N HIS A 51 3.87 2.70 4.22
CA HIS A 51 2.80 1.71 4.02
C HIS A 51 2.70 1.26 2.56
N MET A 52 2.74 2.20 1.60
CA MET A 52 2.72 1.86 0.17
C MET A 52 3.88 0.99 -0.23
N LYS A 53 5.10 1.30 0.23
CA LYS A 53 6.28 0.49 -0.06
C LYS A 53 6.10 -0.95 0.42
N VAL A 54 5.66 -1.16 1.66
CA VAL A 54 5.42 -2.51 2.21
C VAL A 54 4.37 -3.27 1.38
N LEU A 55 3.29 -2.60 0.98
CA LEU A 55 2.24 -3.22 0.18
C LEU A 55 2.70 -3.58 -1.23
N ILE A 56 3.51 -2.72 -1.86
CA ILE A 56 4.11 -2.97 -3.18
C ILE A 56 5.12 -4.11 -3.10
N ASP A 57 5.99 -4.12 -2.09
CA ASP A 57 7.00 -5.18 -1.88
C ASP A 57 6.33 -6.55 -1.66
N CYS A 58 5.10 -6.57 -1.12
CA CYS A 58 4.29 -7.78 -0.97
C CYS A 58 3.39 -8.10 -2.18
N GLY A 59 3.40 -7.28 -3.24
CA GLY A 59 2.55 -7.45 -4.42
C GLY A 59 1.06 -7.19 -4.17
N LEU A 60 0.69 -6.55 -3.06
CA LEU A 60 -0.70 -6.23 -2.70
C LEU A 60 -1.21 -4.93 -3.32
N VAL A 61 -0.31 -4.05 -3.74
CA VAL A 61 -0.61 -2.77 -4.39
C VAL A 61 0.36 -2.56 -5.53
N ILE A 62 -0.13 -2.00 -6.63
CA ILE A 62 0.66 -1.59 -7.77
C ILE A 62 0.80 -0.06 -7.75
N SER A 63 1.95 0.45 -8.19
CA SER A 63 2.19 1.89 -8.34
C SER A 63 2.41 2.25 -9.80
N ARG A 64 1.73 3.29 -10.26
CA ARG A 64 1.86 3.86 -11.60
C ARG A 64 2.19 5.33 -11.50
N LYS A 65 3.27 5.74 -12.16
CA LYS A 65 3.66 7.16 -12.22
C LYS A 65 2.91 7.88 -13.35
N LYS A 66 2.29 9.02 -13.05
CA LYS A 66 1.66 9.92 -14.04
C LYS A 66 2.13 11.35 -13.78
N GLY A 67 3.10 11.80 -14.58
CA GLY A 67 3.79 13.07 -14.35
C GLY A 67 4.60 13.05 -13.05
N THR A 68 4.32 13.98 -12.15
CA THR A 68 4.94 14.06 -10.82
C THR A 68 4.26 13.19 -9.77
N TRP A 69 3.08 12.64 -10.06
CA TRP A 69 2.25 11.94 -9.09
C TRP A 69 2.34 10.42 -9.22
N ASN A 70 2.31 9.72 -8.08
CA ASN A 70 2.11 8.28 -8.03
C ASN A 70 0.64 7.98 -7.78
N TYR A 71 0.12 7.07 -8.58
CA TYR A 71 -1.21 6.48 -8.48
C TYR A 71 -1.06 5.03 -8.04
N TYR A 72 -1.97 4.57 -7.19
CA TYR A 72 -1.96 3.22 -6.64
C TYR A 72 -3.25 2.50 -6.97
N SER A 73 -3.16 1.20 -7.21
CA SER A 73 -4.27 0.28 -7.49
C SER A 73 -4.03 -1.06 -6.83
#